data_AF-A0A151ELG9-F1
#
_entry.id   AF-A0A151ELG9-F1
#
_cell.length_a   1.000
_cell.length_b   1.000
_cell.length_c   1.000
_cell.angle_alpha   90.00
_cell.angle_beta   90.00
_cell.angle_gamma   90.00
#
_symmetry.space_group_name_H-M   'P 1'
#
loop_
_entity.id
_entity.type
_entity.pdbx_description
1 polymer ?
#
loop_
_entity_poly.entity_id
_entity_poly.type
_entity_poly.pdbx_seq_one_letter_code
_entity_poly.pdbx_strand_id
1 'polypeptide(L)'
;MFKKILIANRGEIAVRIIKACQEMDIKTVAIYSKVDKDAPHVQLSDEAINIGDPIPLESYLNIPKIIKIAKETHAEAIHPGYGFLAENPDFAKSCSDINIKFIGPPPKVISLMGDKIAAKTLMEKAKVPVIPGYHGEKQDTSSLINEGKKIGFPLLVKAAAGGGGKGMRIVHSEKLLEESIESAKRESKSAFGDNTVFLEKYIDKPRHIEFQILADEHGNVIHLFERECSIQRRHQKIIEETPSPVMTNELRDKMGKAAVNAAKAVGYTNAGTVEFMVDGNLNYYFMEMNTRLQVEHPITELTTGIDLAKWQLRIAAGEKLTLKQNDLSQRGHAIECRIYAEDPANGFLPSIGRLTKVEAPIGPNIRDDSGIYSGMEVTSFYDPMLSKLITYSENRNDNIKKMIWALSHYIVLGVTTNITFLKEVLNHAEFKKGNITTHFIDNFFKDWTITKDGLPVDAIIALAVYDSIHTKSKEIVRYKEEDPHSPWKHVGRWRVGGREV
;
A
#
# COMPACT_ATOMS: atom_id res chain seq x y z
N MET A 1 -19.31 21.89 -3.94
CA MET A 1 -19.04 20.48 -4.30
C MET A 1 -18.94 20.34 -5.80
N PHE A 2 -18.07 19.46 -6.29
CA PHE A 2 -17.89 19.20 -7.72
C PHE A 2 -19.08 18.44 -8.31
N LYS A 3 -19.35 18.64 -9.60
CA LYS A 3 -20.34 17.87 -10.36
C LYS A 3 -19.73 16.66 -11.04
N LYS A 4 -18.49 16.77 -11.52
CA LYS A 4 -17.79 15.71 -12.25
C LYS A 4 -16.31 15.69 -11.94
N ILE A 5 -15.77 14.51 -11.64
CA ILE A 5 -14.37 14.28 -11.30
C ILE A 5 -13.79 13.19 -12.21
N LEU A 6 -12.61 13.45 -12.76
CA LEU A 6 -11.83 12.44 -13.46
C LEU A 6 -10.90 11.71 -12.49
N ILE A 7 -10.90 10.38 -12.54
CA ILE A 7 -10.04 9.53 -11.71
C ILE A 7 -8.85 9.10 -12.55
N ALA A 8 -7.70 9.73 -12.33
CA ALA A 8 -6.48 9.49 -13.09
C ALA A 8 -5.67 8.31 -12.54
N ASN A 9 -6.34 7.17 -12.38
CA ASN A 9 -5.76 5.94 -11.83
C ASN A 9 -6.53 4.70 -12.31
N ARG A 10 -6.17 3.51 -11.80
CA ARG A 10 -6.76 2.21 -12.11
C ARG A 10 -6.91 1.33 -10.87
N GLY A 11 -7.52 0.16 -11.04
CA GLY A 11 -7.55 -0.88 -10.00
C GLY A 11 -8.33 -0.46 -8.76
N GLU A 12 -7.96 -1.01 -7.60
CA GLU A 12 -8.73 -0.85 -6.36
C GLU A 12 -8.92 0.62 -5.96
N ILE A 13 -7.88 1.45 -6.10
CA ILE A 13 -7.96 2.86 -5.68
C ILE A 13 -8.91 3.67 -6.54
N ALA A 14 -8.96 3.39 -7.84
CA ALA A 14 -9.94 4.03 -8.71
C ALA A 14 -11.36 3.64 -8.30
N VAL A 15 -11.60 2.35 -7.99
CA VAL A 15 -12.88 1.87 -7.45
C VAL A 15 -13.22 2.57 -6.13
N ARG A 16 -12.27 2.68 -5.20
CA ARG A 16 -12.44 3.32 -3.89
C ARG A 16 -12.88 4.78 -4.01
N ILE A 17 -12.28 5.54 -4.92
CA ILE A 17 -12.61 6.95 -5.13
C ILE A 17 -13.94 7.09 -5.88
N ILE A 18 -14.21 6.25 -6.89
CA ILE A 18 -15.49 6.25 -7.61
C ILE A 18 -16.65 6.03 -6.65
N LYS A 19 -16.54 5.06 -5.73
CA LYS A 19 -17.55 4.82 -4.69
C LYS A 19 -17.77 6.05 -3.80
N ALA A 20 -16.68 6.73 -3.38
CA ALA A 20 -16.79 7.96 -2.60
C ALA A 20 -17.54 9.07 -3.36
N CYS A 21 -17.24 9.24 -4.65
CA CYS A 21 -17.94 10.18 -5.52
C CYS A 21 -19.42 9.82 -5.68
N GLN A 22 -19.76 8.56 -5.91
CA GLN A 22 -21.14 8.08 -6.05
C GLN A 22 -21.96 8.33 -4.78
N GLU A 23 -21.40 8.06 -3.60
CA GLU A 23 -22.05 8.34 -2.31
C GLU A 23 -22.22 9.84 -2.02
N MET A 24 -21.56 10.70 -2.80
CA MET A 24 -21.65 12.16 -2.73
C MET A 24 -22.40 12.77 -3.93
N ASP A 25 -23.04 11.94 -4.77
CA ASP A 25 -23.75 12.35 -5.98
C ASP A 25 -22.86 13.10 -7.01
N ILE A 26 -21.59 12.73 -7.09
CA ILE A 26 -20.60 13.31 -8.02
C ILE A 26 -20.39 12.35 -9.19
N LYS A 27 -20.51 12.86 -10.42
CA LYS A 27 -20.23 12.09 -11.64
C LYS A 27 -18.75 11.77 -11.80
N THR A 28 -18.45 10.62 -12.39
CA THR A 28 -17.09 10.09 -12.47
C THR A 28 -16.67 9.79 -13.90
N VAL A 29 -15.43 10.14 -14.22
CA VAL A 29 -14.77 9.76 -15.47
C VAL A 29 -13.59 8.86 -15.15
N ALA A 30 -13.61 7.60 -15.59
CA ALA A 30 -12.45 6.73 -15.54
C ALA A 30 -11.59 6.88 -16.80
N ILE A 31 -10.28 6.68 -16.65
CA ILE A 31 -9.38 6.43 -17.79
C ILE A 31 -8.89 4.99 -17.74
N TYR A 32 -8.70 4.39 -18.92
CA TYR A 32 -8.24 3.00 -19.00
C TYR A 32 -7.31 2.74 -20.17
N SER A 33 -6.30 1.89 -19.97
CA SER A 33 -5.51 1.35 -21.08
C SER A 33 -6.20 0.14 -21.71
N LYS A 34 -5.75 -0.31 -22.87
CA LYS A 34 -6.38 -1.45 -23.59
C LYS A 34 -6.56 -2.71 -22.74
N VAL A 35 -5.64 -3.01 -21.81
CA VAL A 35 -5.73 -4.22 -20.96
C VAL A 35 -6.72 -4.06 -19.80
N ASP A 36 -7.09 -2.82 -19.46
CA ASP A 36 -8.02 -2.49 -18.38
C ASP A 36 -9.46 -2.23 -18.89
N LYS A 37 -9.75 -2.50 -20.17
CA LYS A 37 -11.05 -2.21 -20.79
C LYS A 37 -12.23 -2.75 -20.00
N ASP A 38 -12.10 -3.96 -19.46
CA ASP A 38 -13.15 -4.64 -18.72
C ASP A 38 -12.90 -4.59 -17.20
N ALA A 39 -12.03 -3.70 -16.72
CA ALA A 39 -11.69 -3.58 -15.31
C ALA A 39 -12.85 -2.96 -14.49
N PRO A 40 -12.98 -3.29 -13.19
CA PRO A 40 -14.08 -2.78 -12.37
C PRO A 40 -14.21 -1.26 -12.31
N HIS A 41 -13.09 -0.52 -12.30
CA HIS A 41 -13.16 0.94 -12.26
C HIS A 41 -13.73 1.55 -13.55
N VAL A 42 -13.62 0.87 -14.68
CA VAL A 42 -14.25 1.27 -15.96
C VAL A 42 -15.75 1.02 -15.93
N GLN A 43 -16.17 -0.13 -15.40
CA GLN A 43 -17.58 -0.52 -15.34
C GLN A 43 -18.38 0.30 -14.32
N LEU A 44 -17.71 0.78 -13.26
CA LEU A 44 -18.36 1.54 -12.19
C LEU A 44 -18.49 3.04 -12.49
N SER A 45 -17.65 3.61 -13.36
CA SER A 45 -17.67 5.03 -13.68
C SER A 45 -18.85 5.41 -14.59
N ASP A 46 -19.33 6.65 -14.48
CA ASP A 46 -20.39 7.16 -15.37
C ASP A 46 -19.91 7.30 -16.84
N GLU A 47 -18.64 7.64 -17.03
CA GLU A 47 -17.98 7.74 -18.33
C GLU A 47 -16.59 7.10 -18.24
N ALA A 48 -16.14 6.44 -19.31
CA ALA A 48 -14.81 5.85 -19.36
C ALA A 48 -14.12 6.09 -20.70
N ILE A 49 -12.88 6.57 -20.65
CA ILE A 49 -12.11 6.96 -21.84
C ILE A 49 -10.85 6.10 -21.98
N ASN A 50 -10.67 5.52 -23.16
CA ASN A 50 -9.46 4.77 -23.50
C ASN A 50 -8.28 5.73 -23.70
N ILE A 51 -7.20 5.55 -22.93
CA ILE A 51 -5.99 6.38 -23.00
C ILE A 51 -4.88 5.78 -23.90
N GLY A 52 -5.05 4.52 -24.32
CA GLY A 52 -4.17 3.85 -25.29
C GLY A 52 -3.56 2.56 -24.77
N ASP A 53 -2.34 2.28 -25.21
CA ASP A 53 -1.59 1.06 -24.91
C ASP A 53 -1.18 0.94 -23.44
N PRO A 54 -0.97 -0.29 -22.93
CA PRO A 54 -0.80 -0.53 -21.49
C PRO A 54 0.51 0.01 -20.91
N ILE A 55 1.47 0.40 -21.75
CA ILE A 55 2.74 0.97 -21.29
C ILE A 55 2.44 2.22 -20.44
N PRO A 56 2.87 2.28 -19.17
CA PRO A 56 2.50 3.38 -18.27
C PRO A 56 2.80 4.78 -18.82
N LEU A 57 3.98 4.96 -19.44
CA LEU A 57 4.40 6.23 -20.08
C LEU A 57 3.49 6.67 -21.24
N GLU A 58 2.84 5.72 -21.91
CA GLU A 58 1.92 5.97 -23.00
C GLU A 58 0.46 6.09 -22.52
N SER A 59 0.18 5.69 -21.27
CA SER A 59 -1.14 5.65 -20.64
C SER A 59 -1.20 6.50 -19.35
N TYR A 60 -1.16 5.87 -18.18
CA TYR A 60 -1.44 6.48 -16.87
C TYR A 60 -0.39 7.51 -16.40
N LEU A 61 0.78 7.57 -17.04
CA LEU A 61 1.81 8.59 -16.82
C LEU A 61 1.80 9.68 -17.90
N ASN A 62 0.89 9.62 -18.88
CA ASN A 62 0.85 10.57 -19.99
C ASN A 62 0.03 11.82 -19.63
N ILE A 63 0.70 12.80 -19.02
CA ILE A 63 0.09 14.08 -18.60
C ILE A 63 -0.73 14.75 -19.73
N PRO A 64 -0.18 14.97 -20.96
CA PRO A 64 -0.94 15.64 -22.02
C PRO A 64 -2.25 14.94 -22.38
N LYS A 65 -2.26 13.61 -22.45
CA LYS A 65 -3.48 12.83 -22.73
C LYS A 65 -4.51 12.98 -21.61
N ILE A 66 -4.10 12.84 -20.35
CA ILE A 66 -5.02 12.93 -19.20
C ILE A 66 -5.66 14.33 -19.14
N ILE A 67 -4.85 15.38 -19.31
CA ILE A 67 -5.31 16.77 -19.34
C ILE A 67 -6.31 17.00 -20.50
N LYS A 68 -6.02 16.46 -21.69
CA LYS A 68 -6.93 16.54 -22.83
C LYS A 68 -8.28 15.88 -22.51
N ILE A 69 -8.26 14.66 -21.96
CA ILE A 69 -9.47 13.91 -21.59
C ILE A 69 -10.28 14.68 -20.53
N ALA A 70 -9.63 15.26 -19.53
CA ALA A 70 -10.30 16.02 -18.49
C ALA A 70 -11.06 17.24 -19.06
N LYS A 71 -10.48 17.92 -20.06
CA LYS A 71 -11.15 19.01 -20.78
C LYS A 71 -12.34 18.53 -21.61
N GLU A 72 -12.15 17.47 -22.40
CA GLU A 72 -13.17 16.93 -23.31
C GLU A 72 -14.39 16.38 -22.55
N THR A 73 -14.17 15.84 -21.36
CA THR A 73 -15.24 15.30 -20.50
C THR A 73 -15.84 16.34 -19.55
N HIS A 74 -15.32 17.58 -19.56
CA HIS A 74 -15.71 18.67 -18.67
C HIS A 74 -15.59 18.30 -17.18
N ALA A 75 -14.53 17.58 -16.80
CA ALA A 75 -14.22 17.32 -15.40
C ALA A 75 -13.79 18.61 -14.69
N GLU A 76 -14.35 18.89 -13.51
CA GLU A 76 -14.02 20.07 -12.70
C GLU A 76 -12.80 19.82 -11.81
N ALA A 77 -12.52 18.56 -11.51
CA ALA A 77 -11.39 18.13 -10.71
C ALA A 77 -10.81 16.79 -11.20
N ILE A 78 -9.54 16.53 -10.85
CA ILE A 78 -8.86 15.27 -11.08
C ILE A 78 -8.40 14.70 -9.74
N HIS A 79 -8.78 13.45 -9.46
CA HIS A 79 -8.24 12.68 -8.35
C HIS A 79 -7.14 11.74 -8.85
N PRO A 80 -5.89 11.86 -8.37
CA PRO A 80 -4.80 11.06 -8.90
C PRO A 80 -4.67 9.69 -8.23
N GLY A 81 -5.34 9.47 -7.09
CA GLY A 81 -5.19 8.24 -6.30
C GLY A 81 -3.81 8.16 -5.66
N TYR A 82 -3.15 7.02 -5.75
CA TYR A 82 -1.75 6.84 -5.33
C TYR A 82 -0.92 6.22 -6.46
N GLY A 83 0.41 6.36 -6.37
CA GLY A 83 1.29 5.99 -7.48
C GLY A 83 1.05 6.85 -8.72
N PHE A 84 1.55 6.40 -9.87
CA PHE A 84 1.48 7.14 -11.14
C PHE A 84 1.88 8.61 -11.00
N LEU A 85 0.94 9.54 -11.23
CA LEU A 85 1.15 10.99 -11.21
C LEU A 85 0.71 11.66 -9.91
N ALA A 86 0.32 10.90 -8.88
CA ALA A 86 -0.19 11.46 -7.62
C ALA A 86 0.81 12.37 -6.88
N GLU A 87 2.11 12.14 -7.07
CA GLU A 87 3.18 12.94 -6.49
C GLU A 87 4.01 13.63 -7.58
N ASN A 88 3.42 13.88 -8.75
CA ASN A 88 4.08 14.57 -9.86
C ASN A 88 3.70 16.07 -9.84
N PRO A 89 4.66 16.99 -9.58
CA PRO A 89 4.36 18.41 -9.49
C PRO A 89 3.94 19.04 -10.83
N ASP A 90 4.48 18.54 -11.96
CA ASP A 90 4.12 19.03 -13.29
C ASP A 90 2.68 18.68 -13.66
N PHE A 91 2.19 17.51 -13.22
CA PHE A 91 0.81 17.11 -13.41
C PHE A 91 -0.16 17.99 -12.61
N ALA A 92 0.12 18.20 -11.32
CA ALA A 92 -0.68 19.08 -10.47
C ALA A 92 -0.69 20.53 -11.01
N LYS A 93 0.46 20.99 -11.53
CA LYS A 93 0.57 22.30 -12.18
C LYS A 93 -0.24 22.36 -13.48
N SER A 94 -0.15 21.33 -14.32
CA SER A 94 -0.90 21.24 -15.58
C SER A 94 -2.41 21.27 -15.36
N CYS A 95 -2.91 20.73 -14.25
CA CYS A 95 -4.32 20.86 -13.85
C CYS A 95 -4.69 22.31 -13.54
N SER A 96 -3.83 23.01 -12.79
CA SER A 96 -4.03 24.44 -12.44
C SER A 96 -4.01 25.34 -13.68
N ASP A 97 -3.10 25.09 -14.63
CA ASP A 97 -2.94 25.88 -15.86
C ASP A 97 -4.19 25.87 -16.76
N ILE A 98 -5.11 24.94 -16.51
CA ILE A 98 -6.36 24.75 -17.28
C ILE A 98 -7.62 24.92 -16.42
N ASN A 99 -7.47 25.43 -15.18
CA ASN A 99 -8.55 25.61 -14.22
C ASN A 99 -9.30 24.33 -13.82
N ILE A 100 -8.61 23.18 -13.79
CA ILE A 100 -9.14 21.93 -13.23
C ILE A 100 -8.50 21.70 -11.86
N LYS A 101 -9.30 21.42 -10.83
CA LYS A 101 -8.78 21.24 -9.47
C LYS A 101 -8.02 19.93 -9.36
N PHE A 102 -6.75 19.99 -8.98
CA PHE A 102 -6.01 18.81 -8.52
C PHE A 102 -6.43 18.44 -7.10
N ILE A 103 -6.93 17.23 -6.88
CA ILE A 103 -7.33 16.74 -5.55
C ILE A 103 -6.10 16.17 -4.84
N GLY A 104 -5.36 17.07 -4.20
CA GLY A 104 -4.11 16.80 -3.51
C GLY A 104 -3.45 18.11 -3.07
N PRO A 105 -2.22 18.07 -2.55
CA PRO A 105 -1.49 19.26 -2.14
C PRO A 105 -1.04 20.10 -3.36
N PRO A 106 -0.63 21.37 -3.15
CA PRO A 106 -0.19 22.25 -4.23
C PRO A 106 1.10 21.74 -4.91
N PRO A 107 1.33 22.05 -6.21
CA PRO A 107 2.51 21.59 -6.96
C PRO A 107 3.85 21.91 -6.28
N LYS A 108 3.95 23.08 -5.66
CA LYS A 108 5.14 23.51 -4.92
C LYS A 108 5.43 22.61 -3.72
N VAL A 109 4.40 22.14 -3.02
CA VAL A 109 4.53 21.23 -1.88
C VAL A 109 4.97 19.85 -2.35
N ILE A 110 4.36 19.35 -3.42
CA ILE A 110 4.75 18.07 -4.05
C ILE A 110 6.24 18.11 -4.45
N SER A 111 6.67 19.17 -5.15
CA SER A 111 8.07 19.33 -5.55
C SER A 111 9.02 19.43 -4.37
N LEU A 112 8.64 20.16 -3.32
CA LEU A 112 9.46 20.36 -2.13
C LEU A 112 9.67 19.06 -1.34
N MET A 113 8.62 18.25 -1.21
CA MET A 113 8.70 16.98 -0.47
C MET A 113 9.28 15.84 -1.30
N GLY A 114 9.29 15.96 -2.63
CA GLY A 114 10.02 15.06 -3.52
C GLY A 114 11.55 15.26 -3.49
N ASP A 115 12.03 16.42 -3.04
CA ASP A 115 13.45 16.69 -2.82
C ASP A 115 13.84 16.33 -1.38
N LYS A 116 14.59 15.23 -1.23
CA LYS A 116 15.01 14.71 0.08
C LYS A 116 15.83 15.71 0.90
N ILE A 117 16.70 16.50 0.25
CA ILE A 117 17.59 17.44 0.95
C ILE A 117 16.80 18.67 1.40
N ALA A 118 15.96 19.22 0.50
CA ALA A 118 15.12 20.36 0.79
C ALA A 118 14.08 20.02 1.88
N ALA A 119 13.44 18.85 1.78
CA ALA A 119 12.51 18.33 2.77
C ALA A 119 13.18 18.21 4.15
N LYS A 120 14.34 17.54 4.24
CA LYS A 120 15.06 17.35 5.50
C LYS A 120 15.45 18.68 6.15
N THR A 121 16.00 19.60 5.36
CA THR A 121 16.41 20.94 5.83
C THR A 121 15.22 21.74 6.36
N LEU A 122 14.05 21.63 5.71
CA LEU A 122 12.83 22.26 6.20
C LEU A 122 12.30 21.60 7.47
N MET A 123 12.36 20.27 7.58
CA MET A 123 11.96 19.54 8.79
C MET A 123 12.82 19.92 10.00
N GLU A 124 14.14 20.07 9.81
CA GLU A 124 15.04 20.58 10.85
C GLU A 124 14.64 21.98 11.31
N LYS A 125 14.36 22.90 10.38
CA LYS A 125 13.86 24.26 10.70
C LYS A 125 12.51 24.24 11.41
N ALA A 126 11.65 23.27 11.07
CA ALA A 126 10.37 23.04 11.71
C ALA A 126 10.47 22.32 13.07
N LYS A 127 11.70 22.03 13.54
CA LYS A 127 11.99 21.28 14.78
C LYS A 127 11.38 19.87 14.79
N VAL A 128 11.20 19.28 13.61
CA VAL A 128 10.83 17.88 13.44
C VAL A 128 12.13 17.07 13.47
N PRO A 129 12.28 16.07 14.36
CA PRO A 129 13.49 15.26 14.42
C PRO A 129 13.75 14.59 13.07
N VAL A 130 14.97 14.70 12.54
CA VAL A 130 15.41 14.00 11.32
C VAL A 130 16.54 13.04 11.67
N ILE A 131 16.80 12.05 10.81
CA ILE A 131 17.91 11.12 11.01
C ILE A 131 19.24 11.92 11.03
N PRO A 132 20.01 11.89 12.13
CA PRO A 132 21.31 12.53 12.17
C PRO A 132 22.20 11.97 11.06
N GLY A 133 22.81 12.84 10.28
CA GLY A 133 23.62 12.42 9.15
C GLY A 133 24.38 13.55 8.49
N TYR A 134 25.33 13.18 7.65
CA TYR A 134 26.15 14.07 6.85
C TYR A 134 25.92 13.80 5.36
N HIS A 135 25.43 14.83 4.68
CA HIS A 135 25.11 14.85 3.25
C HIS A 135 25.85 15.97 2.52
N GLY A 136 26.91 16.51 3.14
CA GLY A 136 27.60 17.70 2.65
C GLY A 136 28.54 17.44 1.46
N GLU A 137 28.98 18.52 0.83
CA GLU A 137 29.82 18.51 -0.38
C GLU A 137 31.26 18.03 -0.13
N LYS A 138 31.74 18.05 1.13
CA LYS A 138 33.12 17.63 1.45
C LYS A 138 33.19 16.12 1.51
N GLN A 139 33.58 15.52 0.39
CA GLN A 139 33.67 14.08 0.20
C GLN A 139 35.09 13.52 0.46
N ASP A 140 36.02 14.31 0.98
CA ASP A 140 37.33 13.78 1.39
C ASP A 140 37.19 12.85 2.60
N THR A 141 38.00 11.80 2.64
CA THR A 141 37.86 10.72 3.63
C THR A 141 38.09 11.22 5.07
N SER A 142 38.94 12.23 5.27
CA SER A 142 39.18 12.81 6.59
C SER A 142 37.96 13.58 7.14
N SER A 143 37.28 14.36 6.28
CA SER A 143 36.03 15.03 6.63
C SER A 143 34.94 14.02 6.95
N LEU A 144 34.78 12.99 6.12
CA LEU A 144 33.78 11.94 6.34
C LEU A 144 34.03 11.18 7.66
N ILE A 145 35.28 10.88 8.00
CA ILE A 145 35.62 10.26 9.29
C ILE A 145 35.20 11.17 10.46
N ASN A 146 35.53 12.47 10.39
CA ASN A 146 35.18 13.42 11.45
C ASN A 146 33.66 13.58 11.62
N GLU A 147 32.91 13.61 10.52
CA GLU A 147 31.44 13.67 10.56
C GLU A 147 30.83 12.37 11.09
N GLY A 148 31.37 11.21 10.70
CA GLY A 148 30.96 9.91 11.26
C GLY A 148 31.12 9.84 12.78
N LYS A 149 32.20 10.40 13.33
CA LYS A 149 32.40 10.49 14.80
C LYS A 149 31.34 11.35 15.48
N LYS A 150 30.90 12.45 14.85
CA LYS A 150 29.86 13.34 15.39
C LYS A 150 28.48 12.67 15.38
N ILE A 151 28.18 11.88 14.35
CA ILE A 151 26.92 11.13 14.23
C ILE A 151 26.84 10.04 15.31
N GLY A 152 27.96 9.37 15.58
CA GLY A 152 28.06 8.27 16.54
C GLY A 152 27.77 6.91 15.92
N PHE A 153 28.24 5.85 16.59
CA PHE A 153 28.14 4.47 16.11
C PHE A 153 27.02 3.69 16.83
N PRO A 154 26.37 2.71 16.17
CA PRO A 154 26.56 2.33 14.76
C PRO A 154 26.03 3.39 13.78
N LEU A 155 26.69 3.51 12.63
CA LEU A 155 26.28 4.39 11.53
C LEU A 155 26.15 3.61 10.23
N LEU A 156 25.48 4.19 9.26
CA LEU A 156 25.23 3.65 7.94
C LEU A 156 25.97 4.51 6.91
N VAL A 157 26.87 3.88 6.16
CA VAL A 157 27.51 4.50 4.98
C VAL A 157 26.67 4.13 3.76
N LYS A 158 26.16 5.12 3.04
CA LYS A 158 25.32 4.95 1.84
C LYS A 158 25.95 5.60 0.62
N ALA A 159 25.88 4.96 -0.53
CA ALA A 159 26.14 5.61 -1.82
C ALA A 159 25.03 6.62 -2.16
N ALA A 160 25.37 7.80 -2.68
CA ALA A 160 24.39 8.84 -3.00
C ALA A 160 23.40 8.43 -4.11
N ALA A 161 23.88 7.70 -5.11
CA ALA A 161 23.10 7.18 -6.22
C ALA A 161 22.50 5.78 -5.97
N GLY A 162 22.65 5.22 -4.74
CA GLY A 162 22.18 3.89 -4.38
C GLY A 162 20.67 3.84 -4.09
N GLY A 163 19.91 3.12 -4.90
CA GLY A 163 18.50 2.79 -4.66
C GLY A 163 18.29 1.33 -4.23
N GLY A 164 17.27 1.07 -3.42
CA GLY A 164 16.75 -0.29 -3.17
C GLY A 164 17.69 -1.24 -2.42
N GLY A 165 18.39 -0.78 -1.38
CA GLY A 165 19.20 -1.67 -0.54
C GLY A 165 20.69 -1.78 -0.90
N LYS A 166 21.07 -1.42 -2.14
CA LYS A 166 22.44 -1.60 -2.67
C LYS A 166 23.36 -0.43 -2.28
N GLY A 167 24.63 -0.73 -1.96
CA GLY A 167 25.61 0.29 -1.57
C GLY A 167 25.46 0.85 -0.15
N MET A 168 24.88 0.08 0.78
CA MET A 168 24.71 0.46 2.18
C MET A 168 25.50 -0.47 3.12
N ARG A 169 26.24 0.10 4.07
CA ARG A 169 27.07 -0.66 5.01
C ARG A 169 26.93 -0.15 6.43
N ILE A 170 26.65 -1.05 7.36
CA ILE A 170 26.57 -0.75 8.79
C ILE A 170 27.98 -0.77 9.35
N VAL A 171 28.39 0.33 9.96
CA VAL A 171 29.69 0.53 10.58
C VAL A 171 29.49 0.61 12.09
N HIS A 172 30.00 -0.39 12.81
CA HIS A 172 29.83 -0.49 14.26
C HIS A 172 30.93 0.21 15.06
N SER A 173 32.03 0.62 14.43
CA SER A 173 33.14 1.28 15.13
C SER A 173 33.97 2.16 14.21
N GLU A 174 34.68 3.12 14.79
CA GLU A 174 35.58 4.03 14.10
C GLU A 174 36.64 3.31 13.26
N LYS A 175 37.18 2.19 13.77
CA LYS A 175 38.23 1.42 13.08
C LYS A 175 37.80 0.90 11.71
N LEU A 176 36.50 0.67 11.52
CA LEU A 176 35.93 0.14 10.27
C LEU A 176 35.41 1.25 9.34
N LEU A 177 35.42 2.52 9.78
CA LEU A 177 34.79 3.62 9.07
C LEU A 177 35.52 3.96 7.77
N GLU A 178 36.85 4.09 7.82
CA GLU A 178 37.67 4.43 6.66
C GLU A 178 37.53 3.39 5.54
N GLU A 179 37.70 2.11 5.88
CA GLU A 179 37.54 1.00 4.93
C GLU A 179 36.13 0.99 4.31
N SER A 180 35.10 1.22 5.14
CA SER A 180 33.71 1.22 4.68
C SER A 180 33.41 2.38 3.74
N ILE A 181 33.96 3.57 4.01
CA ILE A 181 33.85 4.75 3.13
C ILE A 181 34.50 4.47 1.78
N GLU A 182 35.75 4.02 1.76
CA GLU A 182 36.47 3.75 0.52
C GLU A 182 35.79 2.66 -0.32
N SER A 183 35.26 1.63 0.36
CA SER A 183 34.52 0.57 -0.32
C SER A 183 33.20 1.07 -0.92
N ALA A 184 32.43 1.87 -0.18
CA ALA A 184 31.19 2.47 -0.66
C ALA A 184 31.42 3.45 -1.83
N LYS A 185 32.49 4.25 -1.78
CA LYS A 185 32.90 5.13 -2.90
C LYS A 185 33.23 4.35 -4.16
N ARG A 186 33.99 3.25 -4.04
CA ARG A 186 34.33 2.39 -5.20
C ARG A 186 33.08 1.76 -5.82
N GLU A 187 32.18 1.24 -4.98
CA GLU A 187 30.92 0.62 -5.42
C GLU A 187 30.00 1.64 -6.09
N SER A 188 29.84 2.83 -5.51
CA SER A 188 29.05 3.91 -6.10
C SER A 188 29.63 4.35 -7.44
N LYS A 189 30.96 4.50 -7.52
CA LYS A 189 31.64 4.90 -8.76
C LYS A 189 31.50 3.84 -9.85
N SER A 190 31.61 2.56 -9.51
CA SER A 190 31.47 1.48 -10.50
C SER A 190 30.03 1.29 -10.97
N ALA A 191 29.04 1.49 -10.10
CA ALA A 191 27.64 1.30 -10.42
C ALA A 191 26.98 2.52 -11.08
N PHE A 192 27.37 3.74 -10.68
CA PHE A 192 26.64 4.97 -11.01
C PHE A 192 27.54 6.11 -11.52
N GLY A 193 28.86 5.93 -11.60
CA GLY A 193 29.79 6.97 -12.03
C GLY A 193 30.00 8.10 -11.01
N ASP A 194 29.35 8.03 -9.85
CA ASP A 194 29.40 9.01 -8.77
C ASP A 194 30.05 8.38 -7.53
N ASN A 195 31.05 9.03 -6.93
CA ASN A 195 31.73 8.58 -5.72
C ASN A 195 31.21 9.24 -4.44
N THR A 196 30.10 9.96 -4.50
CA THR A 196 29.50 10.62 -3.34
C THR A 196 28.92 9.58 -2.37
N VAL A 197 29.23 9.74 -1.09
CA VAL A 197 28.69 8.93 0.00
C VAL A 197 28.04 9.80 1.05
N PHE A 198 27.02 9.24 1.70
CA PHE A 198 26.30 9.81 2.83
C PHE A 198 26.53 8.98 4.08
N LEU A 199 26.59 9.67 5.22
CA LEU A 199 26.67 9.04 6.53
C LEU A 199 25.38 9.32 7.28
N GLU A 200 24.75 8.30 7.82
CA GLU A 200 23.53 8.46 8.63
C GLU A 200 23.63 7.60 9.89
N LYS A 201 22.98 8.04 10.96
CA LYS A 201 22.83 7.20 12.15
C LYS A 201 22.14 5.89 11.75
N TYR A 202 22.70 4.76 12.18
CA TYR A 202 22.04 3.47 12.00
C TYR A 202 20.90 3.35 13.02
N ILE A 203 19.73 2.95 12.54
CA ILE A 203 18.53 2.77 13.35
C ILE A 203 18.42 1.29 13.69
N ASP A 204 18.72 0.93 14.95
CA ASP A 204 18.53 -0.44 15.42
C ASP A 204 17.06 -0.73 15.70
N LYS A 205 16.65 -1.98 15.41
CA LYS A 205 15.25 -2.46 15.44
C LYS A 205 14.26 -1.45 14.86
N PRO A 206 14.48 -1.01 13.61
CA PRO A 206 13.70 0.04 13.00
C PRO A 206 12.22 -0.35 12.89
N ARG A 207 11.34 0.53 13.36
CA ARG A 207 9.90 0.48 13.07
C ARG A 207 9.52 1.61 12.13
N HIS A 208 8.68 1.30 11.16
CA HIS A 208 8.12 2.28 10.26
C HIS A 208 6.75 2.72 10.80
N ILE A 209 6.70 3.93 11.35
CA ILE A 209 5.48 4.53 11.91
C ILE A 209 5.14 5.78 11.12
N GLU A 210 3.87 5.96 10.80
CA GLU A 210 3.45 7.08 9.98
C GLU A 210 2.18 7.72 10.52
N PHE A 211 2.02 9.04 10.37
CA PHE A 211 0.86 9.77 10.86
C PHE A 211 0.01 10.28 9.70
N GLN A 212 -1.28 9.90 9.70
CA GLN A 212 -2.24 10.42 8.74
C GLN A 212 -2.48 11.90 8.99
N ILE A 213 -2.37 12.73 7.96
CA ILE A 213 -2.68 14.15 7.99
C ILE A 213 -3.92 14.44 7.16
N LEU A 214 -4.75 15.37 7.66
CA LEU A 214 -5.74 16.12 6.89
C LEU A 214 -5.51 17.61 7.11
N ALA A 215 -5.43 18.36 6.02
CA ALA A 215 -5.27 19.81 6.05
C ALA A 215 -6.23 20.49 5.07
N ASP A 216 -6.96 21.52 5.49
CA ASP A 216 -7.77 22.32 4.57
C ASP A 216 -7.02 23.53 4.00
N GLU A 217 -7.66 24.21 3.05
CA GLU A 217 -7.13 25.43 2.43
C GLU A 217 -7.28 26.68 3.33
N HIS A 218 -7.82 26.50 4.54
CA HIS A 218 -8.07 27.55 5.53
C HIS A 218 -7.07 27.51 6.70
N GLY A 219 -6.00 26.72 6.56
CA GLY A 219 -4.91 26.60 7.53
C GLY A 219 -5.17 25.64 8.70
N ASN A 220 -6.28 24.89 8.69
CA ASN A 220 -6.53 23.86 9.70
C ASN A 220 -5.78 22.60 9.31
N VAL A 221 -5.04 22.02 10.26
CA VAL A 221 -4.27 20.79 10.08
C VAL A 221 -4.47 19.91 11.30
N ILE A 222 -4.88 18.67 11.07
CA ILE A 222 -5.09 17.64 12.09
C ILE A 222 -4.35 16.36 11.69
N HIS A 223 -4.02 15.52 12.68
CA HIS A 223 -3.63 14.15 12.43
C HIS A 223 -4.73 13.17 12.82
N LEU A 224 -4.91 12.09 12.04
CA LEU A 224 -5.83 11.00 12.32
C LEU A 224 -5.06 9.77 12.85
N PHE A 225 -4.25 10.02 13.88
CA PHE A 225 -3.41 9.01 14.54
C PHE A 225 -2.36 8.36 13.63
N GLU A 226 -1.64 7.39 14.18
CA GLU A 226 -0.56 6.68 13.52
C GLU A 226 -0.99 5.40 12.81
N ARG A 227 -0.13 4.87 11.93
CA ARG A 227 -0.14 3.48 11.48
C ARG A 227 1.25 2.87 11.68
N GLU A 228 1.27 1.57 11.94
CA GLU A 228 2.47 0.74 11.98
C GLU A 228 2.58 -0.03 10.67
N CYS A 229 3.64 0.23 9.91
CA CYS A 229 3.86 -0.31 8.57
C CYS A 229 5.18 -1.09 8.49
N SER A 230 5.65 -1.64 9.62
CA SER A 230 6.95 -2.30 9.72
C SER A 230 7.05 -3.63 8.98
N ILE A 231 5.94 -4.34 8.75
CA ILE A 231 6.01 -5.61 8.02
C ILE A 231 6.13 -5.32 6.53
N GLN A 232 7.36 -5.41 6.04
CA GLN A 232 7.74 -5.03 4.69
C GLN A 232 8.55 -6.13 4.02
N ARG A 233 8.31 -6.31 2.72
CA ARG A 233 9.11 -7.14 1.83
C ARG A 233 9.91 -6.25 0.90
N ARG A 234 11.24 -6.32 0.92
CA ARG A 234 12.11 -5.51 0.04
C ARG A 234 11.70 -4.01 0.03
N HIS A 235 11.40 -3.48 1.22
CA HIS A 235 10.92 -2.11 1.44
C HIS A 235 9.49 -1.81 0.95
N GLN A 236 8.74 -2.82 0.50
CA GLN A 236 7.31 -2.72 0.18
C GLN A 236 6.48 -3.14 1.39
N LYS A 237 5.60 -2.26 1.87
CA LYS A 237 4.64 -2.55 2.95
C LYS A 237 3.65 -3.63 2.49
N ILE A 238 3.38 -4.62 3.35
CA ILE A 238 2.45 -5.73 3.05
C ILE A 238 1.44 -6.04 4.16
N ILE A 239 1.75 -5.65 5.41
CA ILE A 239 0.81 -5.69 6.54
C ILE A 239 0.96 -4.38 7.30
N GLU A 240 -0.17 -3.73 7.55
CA GLU A 240 -0.27 -2.46 8.25
C GLU A 240 -1.29 -2.58 9.37
N GLU A 241 -1.04 -1.92 10.49
CA GLU A 241 -1.95 -1.96 11.63
C GLU A 241 -2.07 -0.62 12.36
N THR A 242 -3.22 -0.40 12.99
CA THR A 242 -3.44 0.78 13.84
C THR A 242 -4.43 0.50 14.98
N PRO A 243 -4.20 1.01 16.20
CA PRO A 243 -2.99 1.72 16.65
C PRO A 243 -1.72 0.85 16.61
N SER A 244 -0.55 1.49 16.55
CA SER A 244 0.72 0.76 16.60
C SER A 244 0.91 0.08 17.96
N PRO A 245 1.42 -1.18 18.02
CA PRO A 245 1.69 -1.85 19.28
C PRO A 245 2.82 -1.21 20.10
N VAL A 246 3.66 -0.36 19.50
CA VAL A 246 4.75 0.35 20.20
C VAL A 246 4.29 1.67 20.83
N MET A 247 3.09 2.14 20.49
CA MET A 247 2.69 3.50 20.74
C MET A 247 2.12 3.70 22.15
N THR A 248 2.74 4.61 22.92
CA THR A 248 2.17 5.14 24.17
C THR A 248 1.43 6.46 23.90
N ASN A 249 0.58 6.91 24.82
CA ASN A 249 -0.11 8.20 24.68
C ASN A 249 0.89 9.36 24.57
N GLU A 250 1.96 9.34 25.37
CA GLU A 250 2.99 10.38 25.31
C GLU A 250 3.75 10.38 23.99
N LEU A 251 4.14 9.20 23.48
CA LEU A 251 4.83 9.09 22.20
C LEU A 251 3.93 9.56 21.05
N ARG A 252 2.65 9.16 21.08
CA ARG A 252 1.64 9.56 20.10
C ARG A 252 1.45 11.07 20.07
N ASP A 253 1.34 11.72 21.24
CA ASP A 253 1.18 13.16 21.33
C ASP A 253 2.42 13.90 20.79
N LYS A 254 3.63 13.40 21.08
CA LYS A 254 4.88 14.00 20.57
C LYS A 254 4.98 13.84 19.05
N MET A 255 4.81 12.62 18.54
CA MET A 255 4.92 12.34 17.11
C MET A 255 3.79 12.98 16.30
N GLY A 256 2.56 12.97 16.80
CA GLY A 256 1.42 13.62 16.17
C GLY A 256 1.60 15.13 16.05
N LYS A 257 2.11 15.80 17.11
CA LYS A 257 2.51 17.21 17.03
C LYS A 257 3.62 17.46 16.02
N ALA A 258 4.63 16.58 15.97
CA ALA A 258 5.71 16.69 14.99
C ALA A 258 5.18 16.55 13.55
N ALA A 259 4.27 15.60 13.30
CA ALA A 259 3.64 15.39 12.00
C ALA A 259 2.78 16.59 11.57
N VAL A 260 1.98 17.15 12.48
CA VAL A 260 1.21 18.37 12.21
C VAL A 260 2.13 19.57 11.95
N ASN A 261 3.24 19.70 12.69
CA ASN A 261 4.22 20.76 12.46
C ASN A 261 4.91 20.61 11.10
N ALA A 262 5.26 19.38 10.70
CA ALA A 262 5.81 19.09 9.37
C ALA A 262 4.86 19.56 8.27
N ALA A 263 3.58 19.17 8.35
CA ALA A 263 2.55 19.55 7.39
C ALA A 263 2.33 21.07 7.34
N LYS A 264 2.30 21.75 8.50
CA LYS A 264 2.19 23.22 8.56
C LYS A 264 3.40 23.92 7.94
N ALA A 265 4.61 23.42 8.20
CA ALA A 265 5.85 24.04 7.72
C ALA A 265 5.95 24.05 6.19
N VAL A 266 5.39 23.04 5.52
CA VAL A 266 5.38 22.95 4.06
C VAL A 266 4.17 23.64 3.42
N GLY A 267 3.20 24.10 4.22
CA GLY A 267 1.94 24.64 3.70
C GLY A 267 1.07 23.56 3.05
N TYR A 268 1.00 22.38 3.68
CA TYR A 268 0.26 21.22 3.15
C TYR A 268 -1.25 21.46 3.10
N THR A 269 -1.92 20.88 2.10
CA THR A 269 -3.39 20.77 2.02
C THR A 269 -3.79 19.37 1.54
N ASN A 270 -5.05 19.00 1.74
CA ASN A 270 -5.63 17.69 1.44
C ASN A 270 -5.13 16.56 2.37
N ALA A 271 -5.27 15.30 1.98
CA ALA A 271 -4.75 14.15 2.71
C ALA A 271 -3.28 13.89 2.38
N GLY A 272 -2.51 13.47 3.39
CA GLY A 272 -1.11 13.08 3.25
C GLY A 272 -0.67 12.26 4.44
N THR A 273 0.55 11.73 4.42
CA THR A 273 1.11 11.03 5.57
C THR A 273 2.55 11.47 5.80
N VAL A 274 2.90 11.70 7.07
CA VAL A 274 4.29 11.93 7.49
C VAL A 274 4.85 10.61 8.02
N GLU A 275 5.89 10.10 7.39
CA GLU A 275 6.54 8.85 7.75
C GLU A 275 7.74 9.08 8.69
N PHE A 276 7.85 8.23 9.70
CA PHE A 276 8.93 8.23 10.69
C PHE A 276 9.55 6.83 10.82
N MET A 277 10.86 6.81 11.04
CA MET A 277 11.52 5.66 11.65
C MET A 277 11.56 5.81 13.16
N VAL A 278 11.13 4.77 13.87
CA VAL A 278 11.24 4.67 15.33
C VAL A 278 12.28 3.61 15.68
N ASP A 279 13.28 3.96 16.48
CA ASP A 279 14.33 3.05 16.93
C ASP A 279 13.89 2.21 18.15
N GLY A 280 14.71 1.22 18.53
CA GLY A 280 14.45 0.37 19.70
C GLY A 280 14.38 1.11 21.05
N ASN A 281 14.79 2.37 21.12
CA ASN A 281 14.70 3.23 22.30
C ASN A 281 13.53 4.25 22.21
N LEU A 282 12.65 4.09 21.21
CA LEU A 282 11.52 4.98 20.93
C LEU A 282 11.90 6.40 20.51
N ASN A 283 13.13 6.61 20.05
CA ASN A 283 13.45 7.84 19.32
C ASN A 283 12.86 7.75 17.93
N TYR A 284 12.24 8.83 17.46
CA TYR A 284 11.63 8.89 16.14
C TYR A 284 12.33 9.92 15.26
N TYR A 285 12.35 9.64 13.97
CA TYR A 285 13.05 10.45 12.97
C TYR A 285 12.22 10.51 11.69
N PHE A 286 11.95 11.72 11.21
CA PHE A 286 11.29 11.96 9.94
C PHE A 286 12.07 11.27 8.81
N MET A 287 11.33 10.58 7.95
CA MET A 287 11.84 9.97 6.72
C MET A 287 11.43 10.79 5.51
N GLU A 288 10.13 10.85 5.27
CA GLU A 288 9.51 11.46 4.11
C GLU A 288 8.06 11.83 4.42
N MET A 289 7.44 12.54 3.49
CA MET A 289 6.02 12.82 3.53
C MET A 289 5.43 12.40 2.19
N ASN A 290 4.50 11.43 2.20
CA ASN A 290 3.78 11.12 0.98
C ASN A 290 2.70 12.17 0.76
N THR A 291 2.77 12.82 -0.40
CA THR A 291 1.96 14.00 -0.77
C THR A 291 0.62 13.58 -1.40
N ARG A 292 0.02 12.51 -0.87
CA ARG A 292 -1.15 11.82 -1.41
C ARG A 292 -1.83 10.95 -0.35
N LEU A 293 -3.01 10.41 -0.69
CA LEU A 293 -3.59 9.31 0.07
C LEU A 293 -2.65 8.09 0.03
N GLN A 294 -2.54 7.39 1.15
CA GLN A 294 -1.79 6.15 1.23
C GLN A 294 -2.67 4.92 0.99
N VAL A 295 -2.03 3.81 0.64
CA VAL A 295 -2.70 2.56 0.28
C VAL A 295 -3.48 2.03 1.48
N GLU A 296 -2.81 2.05 2.63
CA GLU A 296 -3.21 1.63 3.97
C GLU A 296 -4.11 2.63 4.73
N HIS A 297 -4.69 3.61 4.03
CA HIS A 297 -5.67 4.51 4.65
C HIS A 297 -6.90 3.81 5.26
N PRO A 298 -7.42 2.66 4.78
CA PRO A 298 -8.64 2.05 5.30
C PRO A 298 -8.58 1.69 6.79
N ILE A 299 -7.41 1.30 7.33
CA ILE A 299 -7.28 0.98 8.76
C ILE A 299 -7.47 2.22 9.65
N THR A 300 -7.06 3.39 9.17
CA THR A 300 -7.36 4.67 9.82
C THR A 300 -8.87 4.97 9.75
N GLU A 301 -9.50 4.75 8.59
CA GLU A 301 -10.94 4.99 8.44
C GLU A 301 -11.77 4.10 9.38
N LEU A 302 -11.44 2.81 9.51
CA LEU A 302 -12.18 1.88 10.37
C LEU A 302 -12.07 2.22 11.85
N THR A 303 -10.91 2.71 12.30
CA THR A 303 -10.67 3.01 13.72
C THR A 303 -11.15 4.41 14.14
N THR A 304 -11.28 5.34 13.18
CA THR A 304 -11.73 6.72 13.44
C THR A 304 -13.15 7.00 12.98
N GLY A 305 -13.70 6.21 12.05
CA GLY A 305 -14.98 6.47 11.40
C GLY A 305 -14.94 7.60 10.35
N ILE A 306 -13.74 8.06 9.96
CA ILE A 306 -13.56 9.18 9.05
C ILE A 306 -13.27 8.66 7.64
N ASP A 307 -14.12 9.01 6.67
CA ASP A 307 -13.91 8.71 5.25
C ASP A 307 -12.92 9.69 4.63
N LEU A 308 -11.69 9.22 4.42
CA LEU A 308 -10.58 10.03 3.93
C LEU A 308 -10.79 10.47 2.48
N ALA A 309 -11.24 9.58 1.60
CA ALA A 309 -11.50 9.93 0.20
C ALA A 309 -12.55 11.06 0.11
N LYS A 310 -13.66 10.97 0.85
CA LYS A 310 -14.67 12.05 0.89
C LYS A 310 -14.11 13.35 1.44
N TRP A 311 -13.27 13.31 2.47
CA TRP A 311 -12.61 14.51 3.00
C TRP A 311 -11.66 15.14 1.99
N GLN A 312 -10.94 14.35 1.18
CA GLN A 312 -10.14 14.88 0.09
C GLN A 312 -10.99 15.68 -0.91
N LEU A 313 -12.18 15.16 -1.25
CA LEU A 313 -13.12 15.85 -2.16
C LEU A 313 -13.66 17.15 -1.56
N ARG A 314 -14.07 17.12 -0.28
CA ARG A 314 -14.56 18.31 0.44
C ARG A 314 -13.51 19.41 0.54
N ILE A 315 -12.30 19.05 0.96
CA ILE A 315 -11.17 19.99 1.06
C ILE A 315 -10.86 20.58 -0.31
N ALA A 316 -10.78 19.75 -1.36
CA ALA A 316 -10.51 20.24 -2.71
C ALA A 316 -11.63 21.16 -3.24
N ALA A 317 -12.87 20.96 -2.81
CA ALA A 317 -14.00 21.84 -3.10
C ALA A 317 -14.02 23.13 -2.26
N GLY A 318 -13.00 23.37 -1.43
CA GLY A 318 -12.85 24.57 -0.60
C GLY A 318 -13.56 24.51 0.75
N GLU A 319 -14.10 23.36 1.16
CA GLU A 319 -14.73 23.22 2.47
C GLU A 319 -13.69 23.28 3.60
N LYS A 320 -14.10 23.85 4.73
CA LYS A 320 -13.30 23.89 5.96
C LYS A 320 -13.42 22.57 6.72
N LEU A 321 -12.34 22.11 7.34
CA LEU A 321 -12.37 21.00 8.28
C LEU A 321 -13.31 21.32 9.44
N THR A 322 -14.34 20.48 9.61
CA THR A 322 -15.25 20.56 10.76
C THR A 322 -14.73 19.76 11.96
N LEU A 323 -13.69 18.95 11.76
CA LEU A 323 -13.06 18.11 12.76
C LEU A 323 -11.93 18.88 13.48
N LYS A 324 -11.89 18.81 14.81
CA LYS A 324 -10.77 19.35 15.60
C LYS A 324 -9.99 18.20 16.24
N GLN A 325 -8.70 18.41 16.49
CA GLN A 325 -7.82 17.38 17.05
C GLN A 325 -8.36 16.76 18.36
N ASN A 326 -8.98 17.56 19.22
CA ASN A 326 -9.53 17.11 20.50
C ASN A 326 -10.85 16.33 20.38
N ASP A 327 -11.51 16.39 19.22
CA ASP A 327 -12.76 15.66 18.96
C ASP A 327 -12.48 14.26 18.38
N LEU A 328 -11.22 13.98 18.03
CA LEU A 328 -10.81 12.73 17.44
C LEU A 328 -10.56 11.67 18.51
N SER A 329 -11.09 10.48 18.26
CA SER A 329 -10.78 9.29 19.05
C SER A 329 -10.50 8.13 18.13
N GLN A 330 -9.68 7.20 18.61
CA GLN A 330 -9.43 5.94 17.95
C GLN A 330 -10.04 4.82 18.79
N ARG A 331 -10.84 3.96 18.15
CA ARG A 331 -11.46 2.81 18.81
C ARG A 331 -10.93 1.51 18.20
N GLY A 332 -10.87 0.48 19.03
CA GLY A 332 -10.49 -0.86 18.62
C GLY A 332 -9.12 -0.92 17.97
N HIS A 333 -8.97 -1.86 17.04
CA HIS A 333 -7.75 -2.09 16.30
C HIS A 333 -8.10 -2.60 14.90
N ALA A 334 -7.39 -2.10 13.89
CA ALA A 334 -7.54 -2.53 12.50
C ALA A 334 -6.21 -3.03 11.93
N ILE A 335 -6.29 -4.02 11.03
CA ILE A 335 -5.16 -4.62 10.31
C ILE A 335 -5.55 -4.65 8.84
N GLU A 336 -4.62 -4.28 7.98
CA GLU A 336 -4.68 -4.44 6.54
C GLU A 336 -3.63 -5.47 6.10
N CYS A 337 -3.98 -6.26 5.10
CA CYS A 337 -3.10 -7.16 4.40
C CYS A 337 -3.25 -6.91 2.90
N ARG A 338 -2.13 -6.64 2.21
CA ARG A 338 -2.11 -6.45 0.76
C ARG A 338 -2.05 -7.80 0.06
N ILE A 339 -3.10 -8.14 -0.66
CA ILE A 339 -3.17 -9.39 -1.41
C ILE A 339 -2.51 -9.17 -2.76
N TYR A 340 -1.40 -9.86 -3.00
CA TYR A 340 -0.62 -9.76 -4.22
C TYR A 340 -0.70 -11.05 -5.02
N ALA A 341 -0.70 -10.93 -6.35
CA ALA A 341 -0.36 -12.00 -7.26
C ALA A 341 1.16 -12.16 -7.31
N GLU A 342 1.73 -12.82 -6.31
CA GLU A 342 3.16 -13.06 -6.17
C GLU A 342 3.42 -14.43 -5.55
N ASP A 343 4.62 -14.98 -5.74
CA ASP A 343 5.05 -16.25 -5.17
C ASP A 343 6.10 -16.05 -4.07
N PRO A 344 5.71 -15.98 -2.78
CA PRO A 344 6.64 -15.79 -1.68
C PRO A 344 7.72 -16.88 -1.56
N ALA A 345 7.41 -18.14 -1.93
CA ALA A 345 8.35 -19.25 -1.87
C ALA A 345 9.44 -19.15 -2.94
N ASN A 346 9.20 -18.39 -4.01
CA ASN A 346 10.14 -18.15 -5.08
C ASN A 346 10.60 -16.68 -5.12
N GLY A 347 10.91 -16.12 -3.94
CA GLY A 347 11.45 -14.77 -3.84
C GLY A 347 10.45 -13.67 -4.25
N PHE A 348 9.16 -13.94 -4.09
CA PHE A 348 8.05 -13.03 -4.36
C PHE A 348 8.05 -12.48 -5.80
N LEU A 349 8.30 -13.38 -6.76
CA LEU A 349 8.14 -13.07 -8.17
C LEU A 349 6.66 -12.82 -8.49
N PRO A 350 6.33 -11.82 -9.32
CA PRO A 350 4.95 -11.60 -9.77
C PRO A 350 4.39 -12.84 -10.47
N SER A 351 3.13 -13.17 -10.16
CA SER A 351 2.38 -14.25 -10.79
C SER A 351 1.39 -13.65 -11.78
N ILE A 352 1.58 -13.92 -13.07
CA ILE A 352 0.68 -13.49 -14.14
C ILE A 352 -0.28 -14.62 -14.50
N GLY A 353 -1.46 -14.26 -14.99
CA GLY A 353 -2.43 -15.22 -15.49
C GLY A 353 -3.87 -14.85 -15.18
N ARG A 354 -4.78 -15.74 -15.56
CA ARG A 354 -6.22 -15.53 -15.42
C ARG A 354 -6.70 -15.91 -14.03
N LEU A 355 -7.40 -15.00 -13.36
CA LEU A 355 -8.11 -15.30 -12.12
C LEU A 355 -9.29 -16.22 -12.44
N THR A 356 -9.19 -17.51 -12.15
CA THR A 356 -10.25 -18.48 -12.48
C THR A 356 -11.45 -18.34 -11.55
N LYS A 357 -11.20 -17.97 -10.29
CA LYS A 357 -12.22 -17.72 -9.28
C LYS A 357 -11.69 -16.72 -8.26
N VAL A 358 -12.52 -15.74 -7.95
CA VAL A 358 -12.30 -14.73 -6.90
C VAL A 358 -13.54 -14.71 -6.02
N GLU A 359 -13.35 -14.94 -4.72
CA GLU A 359 -14.39 -14.84 -3.70
C GLU A 359 -13.79 -14.26 -2.43
N ALA A 360 -14.13 -13.01 -2.14
CA ALA A 360 -13.67 -12.31 -0.95
C ALA A 360 -14.43 -12.79 0.30
N PRO A 361 -13.78 -12.83 1.47
CA PRO A 361 -14.45 -13.17 2.71
C PRO A 361 -15.47 -12.09 3.09
N ILE A 362 -16.66 -12.49 3.52
CA ILE A 362 -17.71 -11.58 3.97
C ILE A 362 -18.01 -11.86 5.43
N GLY A 363 -18.13 -10.80 6.23
CA GLY A 363 -18.53 -10.92 7.63
C GLY A 363 -18.45 -9.59 8.38
N PRO A 364 -18.87 -9.57 9.65
CA PRO A 364 -18.82 -8.36 10.47
C PRO A 364 -17.39 -7.81 10.61
N ASN A 365 -17.24 -6.52 10.30
CA ASN A 365 -15.98 -5.78 10.37
C ASN A 365 -14.86 -6.37 9.49
N ILE A 366 -15.23 -6.95 8.34
CA ILE A 366 -14.33 -7.33 7.25
C ILE A 366 -14.63 -6.42 6.07
N ARG A 367 -13.61 -5.77 5.54
CA ARG A 367 -13.66 -4.89 4.38
C ARG A 367 -12.67 -5.41 3.34
N ASP A 368 -13.09 -5.48 2.09
CA ASP A 368 -12.23 -5.83 0.96
C ASP A 368 -12.29 -4.68 -0.06
N ASP A 369 -11.18 -3.95 -0.17
CA ASP A 369 -10.99 -2.93 -1.19
C ASP A 369 -10.31 -3.60 -2.39
N SER A 370 -11.12 -4.00 -3.37
CA SER A 370 -10.69 -4.83 -4.50
C SER A 370 -10.99 -4.18 -5.85
N GLY A 371 -10.08 -4.41 -6.81
CA GLY A 371 -10.20 -4.02 -8.20
C GLY A 371 -10.22 -5.20 -9.16
N ILE A 372 -10.52 -6.41 -8.67
CA ILE A 372 -10.46 -7.67 -9.43
C ILE A 372 -11.79 -8.42 -9.47
N TYR A 373 -11.95 -9.32 -10.45
CA TYR A 373 -13.11 -10.19 -10.59
C TYR A 373 -12.74 -11.55 -11.20
N SER A 374 -13.64 -12.53 -11.07
CA SER A 374 -13.46 -13.86 -11.68
C SER A 374 -13.42 -13.76 -13.19
N GLY A 375 -12.31 -14.18 -13.79
CA GLY A 375 -12.06 -14.18 -15.23
C GLY A 375 -11.16 -13.06 -15.73
N MET A 376 -10.75 -12.13 -14.86
CA MET A 376 -9.81 -11.05 -15.16
C MET A 376 -8.39 -11.59 -15.37
N GLU A 377 -7.64 -10.99 -16.30
CA GLU A 377 -6.23 -11.27 -16.52
C GLU A 377 -5.33 -10.39 -15.63
N VAL A 378 -4.42 -11.01 -14.90
CA VAL A 378 -3.32 -10.34 -14.19
C VAL A 378 -2.14 -10.23 -15.16
N THR A 379 -1.76 -9.00 -15.49
CA THR A 379 -0.69 -8.71 -16.46
C THR A 379 0.59 -8.24 -15.78
N SER A 380 1.70 -8.22 -16.53
CA SER A 380 2.99 -7.71 -16.05
C SER A 380 3.17 -6.20 -16.18
N PHE A 381 2.18 -5.47 -16.73
CA PHE A 381 2.31 -4.03 -17.01
C PHE A 381 2.19 -3.15 -15.76
N TYR A 382 1.52 -3.64 -14.72
CA TYR A 382 1.16 -2.87 -13.53
C TYR A 382 1.54 -3.61 -12.24
N ASP A 383 1.39 -2.90 -11.13
CA ASP A 383 1.57 -3.48 -9.80
C ASP A 383 0.66 -4.71 -9.61
N PRO A 384 1.18 -5.84 -9.08
CA PRO A 384 0.44 -7.09 -8.95
C PRO A 384 -0.51 -7.13 -7.73
N MET A 385 -0.76 -6.00 -7.05
CA MET A 385 -1.74 -5.95 -5.95
C MET A 385 -3.15 -6.19 -6.50
N LEU A 386 -3.79 -7.21 -5.96
CA LEU A 386 -5.13 -7.65 -6.33
C LEU A 386 -6.20 -6.92 -5.51
N SER A 387 -6.00 -6.86 -4.20
CA SER A 387 -6.92 -6.27 -3.24
C SER A 387 -6.22 -5.93 -1.94
N LYS A 388 -6.93 -5.18 -1.09
CA LYS A 388 -6.56 -4.96 0.31
C LYS A 388 -7.65 -5.58 1.18
N LEU A 389 -7.26 -6.55 1.98
CA LEU A 389 -8.15 -7.15 2.97
C LEU A 389 -7.93 -6.44 4.30
N ILE A 390 -9.00 -5.87 4.86
CA ILE A 390 -8.96 -5.11 6.09
C ILE A 390 -9.92 -5.71 7.11
N THR A 391 -9.46 -5.84 8.35
CA THR A 391 -10.29 -6.31 9.47
C THR A 391 -10.23 -5.35 10.63
N TYR A 392 -11.34 -5.25 11.36
CA TYR A 392 -11.44 -4.47 12.60
C TYR A 392 -12.02 -5.32 13.74
N SER A 393 -11.45 -5.16 14.95
CA SER A 393 -11.91 -5.79 16.19
C SER A 393 -11.65 -4.87 17.39
N GLU A 394 -12.20 -5.22 18.55
CA GLU A 394 -12.07 -4.42 19.78
C GLU A 394 -10.64 -4.34 20.33
N ASN A 395 -9.81 -5.34 20.03
CA ASN A 395 -8.40 -5.38 20.43
C ASN A 395 -7.55 -6.08 19.36
N ARG A 396 -6.24 -5.87 19.43
CA ARG A 396 -5.26 -6.41 18.48
C ARG A 396 -5.29 -7.93 18.39
N ASN A 397 -5.35 -8.64 19.51
CA ASN A 397 -5.30 -10.11 19.53
C ASN A 397 -6.49 -10.73 18.80
N ASP A 398 -7.69 -10.21 19.02
CA ASP A 398 -8.88 -10.69 18.31
C ASP A 398 -8.86 -10.26 16.84
N ASN A 399 -8.28 -9.10 16.52
CA ASN A 399 -8.12 -8.70 15.14
C ASN A 399 -7.16 -9.59 14.35
N ILE A 400 -6.08 -10.05 14.98
CA ILE A 400 -5.15 -11.02 14.38
C ILE A 400 -5.90 -12.32 14.05
N LYS A 401 -6.67 -12.87 15.00
CA LYS A 401 -7.47 -14.07 14.76
C LYS A 401 -8.48 -13.87 13.63
N LYS A 402 -9.15 -12.70 13.61
CA LYS A 402 -10.11 -12.34 12.56
C LYS A 402 -9.45 -12.23 11.19
N MET A 403 -8.28 -11.59 11.08
CA MET A 403 -7.54 -11.49 9.82
C MET A 403 -7.12 -12.87 9.32
N ILE A 404 -6.60 -13.73 10.20
CA ILE A 404 -6.24 -15.12 9.84
C ILE A 404 -7.48 -15.89 9.34
N TRP A 405 -8.63 -15.71 10.00
CA TRP A 405 -9.89 -16.31 9.55
C TRP A 405 -10.29 -15.78 8.17
N ALA A 406 -10.27 -14.46 7.97
CA ALA A 406 -10.65 -13.82 6.72
C ALA A 406 -9.74 -14.27 5.56
N LEU A 407 -8.42 -14.26 5.75
CA LEU A 407 -7.45 -14.79 4.78
C LEU A 407 -7.67 -16.26 4.46
N SER A 408 -8.11 -17.07 5.42
CA SER A 408 -8.40 -18.49 5.20
C SER A 408 -9.68 -18.74 4.38
N HIS A 409 -10.54 -17.73 4.26
CA HIS A 409 -11.77 -17.77 3.46
C HIS A 409 -11.67 -16.91 2.19
N TYR A 410 -10.49 -16.34 1.89
CA TYR A 410 -10.28 -15.60 0.66
C TYR A 410 -9.84 -16.57 -0.45
N ILE A 411 -10.74 -16.82 -1.40
CA ILE A 411 -10.49 -17.67 -2.55
C ILE A 411 -10.00 -16.79 -3.71
N VAL A 412 -8.75 -16.98 -4.12
CA VAL A 412 -8.17 -16.41 -5.33
C VAL A 412 -7.44 -17.52 -6.07
N LEU A 413 -8.03 -18.02 -7.16
CA LEU A 413 -7.51 -19.14 -7.94
C LEU A 413 -7.02 -18.66 -9.31
N GLY A 414 -6.08 -19.41 -9.88
CA GLY A 414 -5.53 -19.19 -11.23
C GLY A 414 -4.16 -18.49 -11.27
N VAL A 415 -3.77 -17.83 -10.19
CA VAL A 415 -2.44 -17.27 -9.97
C VAL A 415 -1.92 -17.65 -8.58
N THR A 416 -0.61 -17.62 -8.38
CA THR A 416 -0.01 -17.73 -7.04
C THR A 416 -0.26 -16.43 -6.28
N THR A 417 -0.64 -16.54 -5.00
CA THR A 417 -0.86 -15.38 -4.13
C THR A 417 -0.03 -15.45 -2.86
N ASN A 418 0.16 -14.31 -2.21
CA ASN A 418 0.83 -14.22 -0.92
C ASN A 418 -0.07 -14.51 0.30
N ILE A 419 -1.33 -14.95 0.11
CA ILE A 419 -2.31 -15.14 1.19
C ILE A 419 -1.78 -16.09 2.27
N THR A 420 -1.21 -17.23 1.88
CA THR A 420 -0.65 -18.22 2.82
C THR A 420 0.51 -17.63 3.61
N PHE A 421 1.39 -16.87 2.96
CA PHE A 421 2.51 -16.20 3.60
C PHE A 421 2.05 -15.19 4.65
N LEU A 422 1.07 -14.35 4.32
CA LEU A 422 0.51 -13.35 5.24
C LEU A 422 -0.08 -14.02 6.50
N LYS A 423 -0.76 -15.17 6.35
CA LYS A 423 -1.26 -15.95 7.49
C LYS A 423 -0.14 -16.41 8.42
N GLU A 424 0.97 -16.89 7.87
CA GLU A 424 2.12 -17.33 8.66
C GLU A 424 2.79 -16.17 9.40
N VAL A 425 2.92 -15.00 8.77
CA VAL A 425 3.40 -13.78 9.43
C VAL A 425 2.53 -13.41 10.63
N LEU A 426 1.21 -13.37 10.44
CA LEU A 426 0.24 -13.07 11.51
C LEU A 426 0.24 -14.14 12.62
N ASN A 427 0.55 -15.38 12.28
CA ASN A 427 0.62 -16.49 13.24
C ASN A 427 1.91 -16.50 14.07
N HIS A 428 2.97 -15.85 13.58
CA HIS A 428 4.27 -15.84 14.22
C HIS A 428 4.22 -15.23 15.63
N ALA A 429 4.94 -15.84 16.58
CA ALA A 429 4.91 -15.44 17.99
C ALA A 429 5.35 -13.99 18.21
N GLU A 430 6.40 -13.55 17.50
CA GLU A 430 6.90 -12.17 17.63
C GLU A 430 5.94 -11.14 17.03
N PHE A 431 5.19 -11.48 15.97
CA PHE A 431 4.13 -10.61 15.46
C PHE A 431 3.01 -10.46 16.49
N LYS A 432 2.55 -11.56 17.09
CA LYS A 432 1.51 -11.57 18.14
C LYS A 432 1.91 -10.76 19.36
N LYS A 433 3.18 -10.80 19.78
CA LYS A 433 3.72 -9.96 20.86
C LYS A 433 3.89 -8.49 20.47
N GLY A 434 3.78 -8.15 19.18
CA GLY A 434 4.04 -6.81 18.67
C GLY A 434 5.52 -6.47 18.57
N ASN A 435 6.42 -7.46 18.68
CA ASN A 435 7.87 -7.28 18.52
C ASN A 435 8.26 -7.36 17.03
N ILE A 436 7.89 -6.32 16.29
CA ILE A 436 8.04 -6.21 14.84
C ILE A 436 9.00 -5.08 14.48
N THR A 437 9.68 -5.24 13.35
CA THR A 437 10.63 -4.27 12.78
C THR A 437 10.59 -4.38 11.25
N THR A 438 11.19 -3.44 10.54
CA THR A 438 11.35 -3.49 9.07
C THR A 438 12.19 -4.67 8.58
N HIS A 439 12.89 -5.36 9.49
CA HIS A 439 13.66 -6.57 9.20
C HIS A 439 12.91 -7.86 9.53
N PHE A 440 11.63 -7.79 9.92
CA PHE A 440 10.88 -8.95 10.41
C PHE A 440 10.85 -10.10 9.39
N ILE A 441 10.55 -9.80 8.12
CA ILE A 441 10.50 -10.83 7.06
C ILE A 441 11.90 -11.41 6.82
N ASP A 442 12.93 -10.56 6.73
CA ASP A 442 14.31 -11.01 6.51
C ASP A 442 14.84 -11.87 7.68
N ASN A 443 14.39 -11.60 8.90
CA ASN A 443 14.84 -12.31 10.10
C ASN A 443 14.14 -13.65 10.31
N PHE A 444 12.83 -13.73 10.02
CA PHE A 444 12.01 -14.91 10.37
C PHE A 444 11.51 -15.71 9.16
N PHE A 445 11.57 -15.15 7.95
CA PHE A 445 10.93 -15.70 6.76
C PHE A 445 11.85 -15.76 5.52
N LYS A 446 13.16 -15.57 5.68
CA LYS A 446 14.13 -15.56 4.56
C LYS A 446 14.06 -16.81 3.68
N ASP A 447 13.92 -17.98 4.31
CA ASP A 447 13.86 -19.28 3.64
C ASP A 447 12.44 -19.87 3.72
N TRP A 448 11.43 -19.00 3.82
CA TRP A 448 10.04 -19.45 3.92
C TRP A 448 9.63 -20.18 2.66
N THR A 449 9.01 -21.33 2.86
CA THR A 449 8.41 -22.16 1.81
C THR A 449 7.11 -22.74 2.33
N ILE A 450 6.23 -23.11 1.42
CA ILE A 450 5.04 -23.89 1.79
C ILE A 450 5.53 -25.30 2.13
N THR A 451 5.30 -25.74 3.35
CA THR A 451 5.64 -27.11 3.78
C THR A 451 5.01 -28.11 2.80
N LYS A 452 5.81 -29.08 2.35
CA LYS A 452 5.37 -30.14 1.42
C LYS A 452 4.39 -31.13 2.04
N ASP A 453 4.07 -30.98 3.32
CA ASP A 453 3.04 -31.76 4.02
C ASP A 453 1.64 -31.26 3.60
N GLY A 454 1.40 -31.27 2.30
CA GLY A 454 0.04 -31.22 1.77
C GLY A 454 -0.73 -32.45 2.24
N LEU A 455 -2.04 -32.44 1.98
CA LEU A 455 -2.83 -33.66 2.14
C LEU A 455 -2.15 -34.81 1.38
N PRO A 456 -2.07 -36.02 1.95
CA PRO A 456 -1.60 -37.19 1.21
C PRO A 456 -2.29 -37.26 -0.15
N VAL A 457 -1.56 -37.67 -1.19
CA VAL A 457 -2.12 -37.75 -2.56
C VAL A 457 -3.45 -38.49 -2.57
N ASP A 458 -3.60 -39.54 -1.75
CA ASP A 458 -4.83 -40.30 -1.59
C ASP A 458 -5.99 -39.46 -1.04
N ALA A 459 -5.73 -38.54 -0.11
CA ALA A 459 -6.73 -37.62 0.42
C ALA A 459 -7.12 -36.55 -0.61
N ILE A 460 -6.17 -36.07 -1.42
CA ILE A 460 -6.46 -35.16 -2.54
C ILE A 460 -7.30 -35.88 -3.60
N ILE A 461 -6.95 -37.12 -3.96
CA ILE A 461 -7.72 -37.95 -4.88
C ILE A 461 -9.12 -38.21 -4.31
N ALA A 462 -9.24 -38.57 -3.04
CA ALA A 462 -10.54 -38.80 -2.40
C ALA A 462 -11.41 -37.54 -2.40
N LEU A 463 -10.85 -36.37 -2.09
CA LEU A 463 -11.55 -35.08 -2.17
C LEU A 463 -11.96 -34.74 -3.60
N ALA A 464 -11.08 -34.93 -4.58
CA ALA A 464 -11.37 -34.67 -5.99
C ALA A 464 -12.43 -35.62 -6.55
N VAL A 465 -12.42 -36.90 -6.15
CA VAL A 465 -13.45 -37.89 -6.50
C VAL A 465 -14.76 -37.55 -5.80
N TYR A 466 -14.72 -37.21 -4.51
CA TYR A 466 -15.91 -36.81 -3.76
C TYR A 466 -16.55 -35.57 -4.39
N ASP A 467 -15.76 -34.51 -4.65
CA ASP A 467 -16.22 -33.31 -5.34
C ASP A 467 -16.74 -33.69 -6.73
N SER A 468 -15.99 -34.40 -7.58
CA SER A 468 -16.48 -34.83 -8.89
C SER A 468 -17.79 -35.65 -8.88
N ILE A 469 -18.08 -36.37 -7.79
CA ILE A 469 -19.33 -37.14 -7.63
C ILE A 469 -20.46 -36.26 -7.07
N HIS A 470 -20.15 -35.28 -6.22
CA HIS A 470 -21.12 -34.49 -5.43
C HIS A 470 -21.27 -33.04 -5.87
N THR A 471 -20.37 -32.51 -6.69
CA THR A 471 -20.62 -31.29 -7.43
C THR A 471 -21.85 -31.63 -8.26
N LYS A 472 -22.99 -31.02 -7.93
CA LYS A 472 -24.14 -30.98 -8.82
C LYS A 472 -23.72 -30.16 -10.03
N SER A 473 -22.91 -30.74 -10.91
CA SER A 473 -23.08 -30.48 -12.31
C SER A 473 -24.58 -30.69 -12.51
N LYS A 474 -25.26 -29.61 -12.92
CA LYS A 474 -26.36 -29.82 -13.85
C LYS A 474 -25.69 -30.50 -15.03
N GLU A 475 -25.48 -31.81 -14.95
CA GLU A 475 -25.41 -32.63 -16.13
C GLU A 475 -26.75 -32.33 -16.79
N ILE A 476 -26.72 -31.38 -17.71
CA ILE A 476 -27.64 -31.39 -18.83
C ILE A 476 -27.21 -32.64 -19.58
N VAL A 477 -27.54 -33.82 -19.04
CA VAL A 477 -27.59 -35.01 -19.85
C VAL A 477 -28.65 -34.64 -20.86
N ARG A 478 -28.23 -34.36 -22.09
CA ARG A 478 -29.13 -34.27 -23.24
C ARG A 478 -29.70 -35.67 -23.46
N TYR A 479 -30.57 -36.12 -22.56
CA TYR A 479 -31.47 -37.22 -22.86
C TYR A 479 -32.48 -36.68 -23.86
N LYS A 480 -32.48 -37.31 -25.02
CA LYS A 480 -33.46 -37.11 -26.09
C LYS A 480 -34.77 -37.85 -25.72
N GLU A 481 -35.23 -37.76 -24.47
CA GLU A 481 -36.39 -38.49 -23.95
C GLU A 481 -37.43 -37.56 -23.33
N GLU A 482 -38.68 -37.75 -23.75
CA GLU A 482 -39.86 -36.94 -23.40
C GLU A 482 -40.35 -37.13 -21.96
N ASP A 483 -39.92 -38.18 -21.23
CA ASP A 483 -40.49 -38.51 -19.91
C ASP A 483 -39.86 -37.68 -18.77
N PRO A 484 -40.59 -36.72 -18.15
CA PRO A 484 -40.10 -35.91 -17.04
C PRO A 484 -39.90 -36.70 -15.73
N HIS A 485 -40.45 -37.91 -15.61
CA HIS A 485 -40.38 -38.75 -14.41
C HIS A 485 -39.35 -39.88 -14.50
N SER A 486 -38.56 -39.94 -15.57
CA SER A 486 -37.56 -40.99 -15.75
C SER A 486 -36.61 -41.10 -14.53
N PRO A 487 -36.54 -42.26 -13.88
CA PRO A 487 -35.70 -42.46 -12.70
C PRO A 487 -34.22 -42.27 -13.04
N TRP A 488 -33.82 -42.51 -14.30
CA TRP A 488 -32.46 -42.28 -14.81
C TRP A 488 -31.99 -40.82 -14.73
N LYS A 489 -32.91 -39.87 -14.54
CA LYS A 489 -32.59 -38.46 -14.29
C LYS A 489 -32.10 -38.19 -12.85
N HIS A 490 -32.41 -39.08 -11.91
CA HIS A 490 -32.19 -38.86 -10.47
C HIS A 490 -31.34 -39.95 -9.80
N VAL A 491 -31.25 -41.13 -10.42
CA VAL A 491 -30.69 -42.35 -9.84
C VAL A 491 -29.14 -42.38 -9.83
N GLY A 492 -28.47 -41.35 -10.38
CA GLY A 492 -27.01 -41.21 -10.32
C GLY A 492 -26.25 -42.41 -10.89
N ARG A 493 -25.11 -42.79 -10.28
CA ARG A 493 -24.31 -43.96 -10.69
C ARG A 493 -24.87 -45.26 -10.13
N TRP A 494 -26.03 -45.68 -10.63
CA TRP A 494 -26.67 -46.92 -10.21
C TRP A 494 -25.98 -48.16 -10.75
N ARG A 495 -25.82 -49.17 -9.88
CA ARG A 495 -25.26 -50.48 -10.19
C ARG A 495 -26.16 -51.56 -9.59
N VAL A 496 -26.48 -52.59 -10.36
CA VAL A 496 -27.22 -53.77 -9.85
C VAL A 496 -26.40 -54.44 -8.74
N GLY A 497 -26.97 -54.52 -7.54
CA GLY A 497 -26.33 -55.14 -6.36
C GLY A 497 -25.36 -54.25 -5.58
N GLY A 498 -25.20 -52.97 -5.95
CA GLY A 498 -24.43 -52.01 -5.15
C GLY A 498 -25.27 -51.53 -3.95
N ARG A 499 -24.68 -51.50 -2.75
CA ARG A 499 -25.26 -50.72 -1.65
C ARG A 499 -25.00 -49.25 -1.93
N GLU A 500 -26.03 -48.41 -1.78
CA GLU A 500 -25.88 -46.96 -1.78
C GLU A 500 -24.77 -46.58 -0.79
N VAL A 501 -23.78 -45.82 -1.26
CA VAL A 501 -22.74 -45.20 -0.43
C VAL A 501 -23.01 -43.71 -0.39
#